data_AF-A0AA43BVF9-F1
#
_entry.id   AF-A0AA43BVF9-F1
#
_cell.length_a   1.000
_cell.length_b   1.000
_cell.length_c   1.000
_cell.angle_alpha   90.00
_cell.angle_beta   90.00
_cell.angle_gamma   90.00
#
_symmetry.space_group_name_H-M   'P 1'
#
loop_
_entity.id
_entity.type
_entity.pdbx_description
1 polymer ?
#
loop_
_entity_poly.entity_id
_entity_poly.type
_entity_poly.pdbx_seq_one_letter_code
_entity_poly.pdbx_strand_id
1 'polypeptide(L)'
;MASWVQKRRARRRLQEAVGLWYHPQYKAAALAESARVPGIEVARGERILGVLASEDLIRPKQVRPAPLAKLTSLAMVHSDGYLDRTARPEYLGQIFGLEPALVDVDPILIAQRRQVGGTVDAARWAAHGQGRVAFNIGGGFHHAEPEQGSGFCVYNDIAVAIALLRSEGFNEAIAIIDLDYHQGNGNIVTFEEDETVFTYSIHGSVWSHVEAAADQQFLLPSNTDDAAYLAKLDETLPAALDAHAPRLSFYIAGNDVLREDRLGEFAMTREGVLERDRRVIDLAQARGCNVVVTLGGGYSEEAWLSSKDFIRWLLTDDTQISVEPEVNLFEQYEEIARELDPYELQRPSGDWQITEADLLGDLEGPRYKATRILDYYSKHGLEFALEKYGLMSEVRERGFAEPRLTVDPTDPERQHITLHAKKNGQDWLLVDLVIRRIRVAAPEGLTPPDDLGFLSIEWMMLQNPTTEFSLRQPKWPGQDHPGLGVGEELMHMLFQGAKRLELDGVVNHPSRYHIAFIGGGQFFFLDPEVQGRFEAIREALAGLDLAEAAWMMERSEVRWADDGTPVAWEAEDIVVPTSDRLFAYLGSRNYQEPRARAQAAAKARGIVLEPTRKSS
;
A
#
# COMPACT_ATOMS: atom_id res chain seq x y z
N MET A 1 -4.33 -18.07 -6.82
CA MET A 1 -3.14 -18.83 -6.36
C MET A 1 -2.46 -19.51 -7.53
N ALA A 2 -1.13 -19.41 -7.63
CA ALA A 2 -0.33 -20.05 -8.69
C ALA A 2 -0.24 -21.58 -8.55
N SER A 3 -0.25 -22.30 -9.67
CA SER A 3 -0.05 -23.76 -9.74
C SER A 3 1.39 -24.16 -9.44
N TRP A 4 1.61 -25.44 -9.10
CA TRP A 4 2.96 -25.99 -8.90
C TRP A 4 3.89 -25.81 -10.11
N VAL A 5 3.35 -25.95 -11.32
CA VAL A 5 4.09 -25.74 -12.58
C VAL A 5 4.55 -24.29 -12.70
N GLN A 6 3.66 -23.33 -12.39
CA GLN A 6 3.98 -21.90 -12.41
C GLN A 6 5.04 -21.55 -11.37
N LYS A 7 4.90 -22.02 -10.12
CA LYS A 7 5.90 -21.82 -9.05
C LYS A 7 7.28 -22.38 -9.45
N ARG A 8 7.33 -23.57 -10.07
CA ARG A 8 8.59 -24.17 -10.54
C ARG A 8 9.22 -23.37 -11.69
N ARG A 9 8.40 -22.87 -12.63
CA ARG A 9 8.86 -22.02 -13.74
C ARG A 9 9.43 -20.70 -13.23
N ALA A 10 8.73 -20.01 -12.32
CA ALA A 10 9.16 -18.77 -11.70
C ALA A 10 10.53 -18.93 -11.02
N ARG A 11 10.71 -19.98 -10.22
CA ARG A 11 12.00 -20.30 -9.59
C ARG A 11 13.13 -20.47 -10.58
N ARG A 12 12.90 -21.19 -11.69
CA ARG A 12 13.90 -21.39 -12.74
C ARG A 12 14.24 -20.06 -13.44
N ARG A 13 13.22 -19.28 -13.82
CA ARG A 13 13.43 -17.99 -14.49
C ARG A 13 14.21 -17.02 -13.62
N LEU A 14 13.90 -16.91 -12.34
CA LEU A 14 14.64 -16.06 -11.38
C LEU A 14 16.10 -16.47 -11.18
N GLN A 15 16.44 -17.72 -11.47
CA GLN A 15 17.82 -18.21 -11.39
C GLN A 15 18.61 -17.96 -12.68
N GLU A 16 17.95 -18.07 -13.84
CA GLU A 16 18.61 -18.15 -15.14
C GLU A 16 18.52 -16.84 -15.95
N ALA A 17 17.33 -16.24 -16.00
CA ALA A 17 16.96 -15.29 -17.05
C ALA A 17 16.29 -14.00 -16.56
N VAL A 18 15.65 -14.00 -15.39
CA VAL A 18 14.91 -12.86 -14.84
C VAL A 18 15.57 -12.37 -13.57
N GLY A 19 15.87 -11.08 -13.49
CA GLY A 19 16.31 -10.43 -12.26
C GLY A 19 15.31 -9.36 -11.83
N LEU A 20 15.10 -9.20 -10.52
CA LEU A 20 14.22 -8.17 -9.96
C LEU A 20 15.03 -7.27 -9.02
N TRP A 21 14.89 -5.96 -9.15
CA TRP A 21 15.56 -4.96 -8.30
C TRP A 21 14.52 -4.09 -7.59
N TYR A 22 14.75 -3.88 -6.30
CA TYR A 22 13.94 -3.00 -5.47
C TYR A 22 14.71 -2.59 -4.20
N HIS A 23 14.33 -1.48 -3.59
CA HIS A 23 14.78 -1.13 -2.23
C HIS A 23 13.65 -0.44 -1.47
N PRO A 24 13.46 -0.69 -0.16
CA PRO A 24 12.39 -0.05 0.62
C PRO A 24 12.42 1.49 0.59
N GLN A 25 13.62 2.08 0.51
CA GLN A 25 13.81 3.53 0.32
C GLN A 25 13.35 4.07 -1.05
N TYR A 26 12.78 3.25 -1.94
CA TYR A 26 12.04 3.75 -3.10
C TYR A 26 10.81 4.54 -2.65
N LYS A 27 10.26 4.19 -1.48
CA LYS A 27 9.28 4.99 -0.78
C LYS A 27 9.91 6.32 -0.37
N ALA A 28 9.66 7.38 -1.11
CA ALA A 28 9.80 8.71 -0.57
C ALA A 28 8.53 9.01 0.24
N ALA A 29 8.51 8.67 1.53
CA ALA A 29 7.39 9.01 2.43
C ALA A 29 7.09 10.53 2.42
N ALA A 30 8.10 11.35 2.17
CA ALA A 30 7.95 12.79 1.91
C ALA A 30 7.03 13.10 0.71
N LEU A 31 7.01 12.27 -0.34
CA LEU A 31 6.03 12.40 -1.45
C LEU A 31 4.63 11.93 -1.03
N ALA A 32 4.52 11.04 -0.03
CA ALA A 32 3.24 10.59 0.55
C ALA A 32 2.58 11.67 1.41
N GLU A 33 3.35 12.43 2.21
CA GLU A 33 2.85 13.62 2.90
C GLU A 33 2.50 14.75 1.92
N SER A 34 3.24 14.80 0.81
CA SER A 34 3.04 15.73 -0.31
C SER A 34 1.98 15.28 -1.31
N ALA A 35 1.05 14.39 -0.95
CA ALA A 35 0.06 13.77 -1.84
C ALA A 35 -0.89 14.75 -2.57
N ARG A 36 -0.58 16.04 -2.67
CA ARG A 36 -1.13 17.00 -3.62
C ARG A 36 -0.81 16.68 -5.09
N VAL A 37 0.13 15.78 -5.41
CA VAL A 37 0.30 15.26 -6.78
C VAL A 37 -0.68 14.09 -7.00
N PRO A 38 -1.72 14.23 -7.82
CA PRO A 38 -2.73 13.18 -7.99
C PRO A 38 -2.11 11.90 -8.59
N GLY A 39 -2.25 10.77 -7.90
CA GLY A 39 -2.07 9.43 -8.48
C GLY A 39 -0.73 8.72 -8.25
N ILE A 40 0.27 9.37 -7.63
CA ILE A 40 1.54 8.69 -7.31
C ILE A 40 1.30 7.65 -6.19
N GLU A 41 1.37 6.37 -6.56
CA GLU A 41 1.28 5.23 -5.63
C GLU A 41 2.65 4.99 -4.97
N VAL A 42 2.81 5.49 -3.74
CA VAL A 42 4.10 5.48 -3.01
C VAL A 42 4.51 4.07 -2.59
N ALA A 43 3.57 3.15 -2.44
CA ALA A 43 3.83 1.76 -2.07
C ALA A 43 3.87 0.81 -3.29
N ARG A 44 3.92 1.32 -4.53
CA ARG A 44 3.84 0.54 -5.79
C ARG A 44 4.72 -0.70 -5.76
N GLY A 45 6.00 -0.55 -5.45
CA GLY A 45 6.94 -1.66 -5.42
C GLY A 45 6.62 -2.73 -4.36
N GLU A 46 6.20 -2.33 -3.16
CA GLU A 46 5.85 -3.29 -2.11
C GLU A 46 4.54 -4.02 -2.38
N ARG A 47 3.52 -3.35 -2.94
CA ARG A 47 2.28 -4.00 -3.36
C ARG A 47 2.55 -5.07 -4.41
N ILE A 48 3.35 -4.75 -5.43
CA ILE A 48 3.76 -5.69 -6.47
C ILE A 48 4.49 -6.89 -5.86
N LEU A 49 5.52 -6.64 -5.04
CA LEU A 49 6.32 -7.70 -4.43
C LEU A 49 5.52 -8.54 -3.44
N GLY A 50 4.64 -7.92 -2.64
CA GLY A 50 3.79 -8.58 -1.67
C GLY A 50 2.86 -9.61 -2.32
N VAL A 51 2.19 -9.24 -3.40
CA VAL A 51 1.29 -10.17 -4.13
C VAL A 51 2.09 -11.29 -4.81
N LEU A 52 3.23 -10.97 -5.43
CA LEU A 52 4.08 -12.01 -6.04
C LEU A 52 4.63 -13.00 -4.99
N ALA A 53 4.91 -12.51 -3.77
CA ALA A 53 5.36 -13.34 -2.66
C ALA A 53 4.23 -14.21 -2.09
N SER A 54 3.02 -13.66 -1.92
CA SER A 54 1.85 -14.42 -1.44
C SER A 54 1.42 -15.52 -2.42
N GLU A 55 1.70 -15.35 -3.72
CA GLU A 55 1.52 -16.41 -4.72
C GLU A 55 2.66 -17.46 -4.77
N ASP A 56 3.67 -17.36 -3.90
CA ASP A 56 4.93 -18.14 -3.91
C ASP A 56 5.72 -18.05 -5.23
N LEU A 57 5.52 -16.98 -6.01
CA LEU A 57 6.25 -16.79 -7.27
C LEU A 57 7.66 -16.25 -7.02
N ILE A 58 7.83 -15.48 -5.96
CA ILE A 58 9.12 -14.94 -5.51
C ILE A 58 9.34 -15.23 -4.03
N ARG A 59 10.59 -15.08 -3.57
CA ARG A 59 10.95 -14.97 -2.15
C ARG A 59 11.70 -13.67 -1.95
N PRO A 60 11.62 -13.02 -0.78
CA PRO A 60 12.31 -11.75 -0.54
C PRO A 60 13.80 -11.77 -0.91
N LYS A 61 14.51 -12.86 -0.59
CA LYS A 61 15.93 -13.05 -0.94
C LYS A 61 16.26 -13.14 -2.43
N GLN A 62 15.26 -13.29 -3.30
CA GLN A 62 15.41 -13.34 -4.75
C GLN A 62 15.27 -11.95 -5.38
N VAL A 63 14.79 -10.96 -4.62
CA VAL A 63 14.77 -9.56 -5.01
C VAL A 63 16.13 -8.96 -4.66
N ARG A 64 16.79 -8.37 -5.65
CA ARG A 64 18.12 -7.77 -5.49
C ARG A 64 17.96 -6.37 -4.87
N PRO A 65 18.72 -6.05 -3.81
CA PRO A 65 18.66 -4.73 -3.21
C PRO A 65 19.24 -3.70 -4.16
N ALA A 66 18.44 -2.71 -4.55
CA ALA A 66 18.93 -1.65 -5.42
C ALA A 66 19.99 -0.79 -4.70
N PRO A 67 21.21 -0.68 -5.24
CA PRO A 67 22.26 0.10 -4.62
C PRO A 67 21.93 1.59 -4.68
N LEU A 68 22.56 2.38 -3.81
CA LEU A 68 22.46 3.84 -3.89
C LEU A 68 23.44 4.34 -4.96
N ALA A 69 22.93 5.03 -5.99
CA ALA A 69 23.79 5.62 -7.02
C ALA A 69 24.76 6.64 -6.40
N LYS A 70 26.03 6.57 -6.81
CA LYS A 70 27.07 7.53 -6.39
C LYS A 70 26.86 8.86 -7.12
N LEU A 71 27.16 9.98 -6.47
CA LEU A 71 27.08 11.30 -7.11
C LEU A 71 27.97 11.38 -8.35
N THR A 72 29.16 10.77 -8.30
CA THR A 72 30.07 10.69 -9.46
C THR A 72 29.49 9.92 -10.65
N SER A 73 28.53 9.01 -10.42
CA SER A 73 27.82 8.33 -11.49
C SER A 73 26.74 9.23 -12.10
N LEU A 74 26.02 10.00 -11.27
CA LEU A 74 25.06 10.99 -11.76
C LEU A 74 25.76 12.07 -12.59
N ALA A 75 26.94 12.50 -12.15
CA ALA A 75 27.78 13.51 -12.79
C ALA A 75 28.30 13.11 -14.19
N MET A 76 28.09 11.86 -14.62
CA MET A 76 28.41 11.43 -15.99
C MET A 76 27.37 11.91 -17.02
N VAL A 77 26.18 12.31 -16.57
CA VAL A 77 25.07 12.79 -17.41
C VAL A 77 24.65 14.19 -17.00
N HIS A 78 24.60 14.42 -15.70
CA HIS A 78 24.09 15.65 -15.11
C HIS A 78 25.24 16.58 -14.70
N SER A 79 25.15 17.87 -15.00
CA SER A 79 26.20 18.81 -14.62
C SER A 79 26.28 19.00 -13.10
N ASP A 80 27.47 19.31 -12.58
CA ASP A 80 27.66 19.64 -11.17
C ASP A 80 26.73 20.78 -10.72
N GLY A 81 26.57 21.80 -11.57
CA GLY A 81 25.68 22.93 -11.29
C GLY A 81 24.20 22.55 -11.25
N TYR A 82 23.77 21.54 -12.01
CA TYR A 82 22.43 20.97 -11.89
C TYR A 82 22.30 20.13 -10.61
N LEU A 83 23.24 19.23 -10.34
CA LEU A 83 23.21 18.39 -9.13
C LEU A 83 23.16 19.25 -7.85
N ASP A 84 23.93 20.33 -7.78
CA ASP A 84 23.90 21.29 -6.67
C ASP A 84 22.53 21.99 -6.53
N ARG A 85 21.84 22.26 -7.64
CA ARG A 85 20.47 22.82 -7.60
C ARG A 85 19.46 21.82 -7.06
N THR A 86 19.62 20.52 -7.33
CA THR A 86 18.71 19.47 -6.81
C THR A 86 18.72 19.38 -5.28
N ALA A 87 19.76 19.87 -4.60
CA ALA A 87 19.81 19.94 -3.15
C ALA A 87 18.97 21.08 -2.54
N ARG A 88 18.29 21.88 -3.36
CA ARG A 88 17.47 23.02 -2.92
C ARG A 88 15.98 22.68 -2.95
N PRO A 89 15.24 22.89 -1.85
CA PRO A 89 13.82 22.57 -1.79
C PRO A 89 13.00 23.36 -2.81
N GLU A 90 13.40 24.58 -3.15
CA GLU A 90 12.69 25.40 -4.15
C GLU A 90 12.75 24.79 -5.55
N TYR A 91 13.88 24.20 -5.90
CA TYR A 91 14.07 23.61 -7.22
C TYR A 91 13.42 22.24 -7.31
N LEU A 92 13.56 21.39 -6.29
CA LEU A 92 12.82 20.13 -6.22
C LEU A 92 11.30 20.37 -6.21
N GLY A 93 10.82 21.40 -5.51
CA GLY A 93 9.42 21.80 -5.54
C GLY A 93 8.90 22.03 -6.96
N GLN A 94 9.69 22.64 -7.84
CA GLN A 94 9.32 22.83 -9.25
C GLN A 94 9.22 21.52 -10.03
N ILE A 95 10.13 20.57 -9.79
CA ILE A 95 10.13 19.26 -10.47
C ILE A 95 8.89 18.43 -10.12
N PHE A 96 8.44 18.52 -8.87
CA PHE A 96 7.32 17.73 -8.35
C PHE A 96 5.98 18.50 -8.27
N GLY A 97 5.95 19.79 -8.59
CA GLY A 97 4.75 20.63 -8.43
C GLY A 97 4.37 20.87 -6.96
N LEU A 98 5.36 21.02 -6.08
CA LEU A 98 5.21 21.19 -4.64
C LEU A 98 5.72 22.56 -4.17
N GLU A 99 5.09 23.10 -3.12
CA GLU A 99 5.60 24.27 -2.42
C GLU A 99 6.91 23.93 -1.69
N PRO A 100 7.94 24.80 -1.68
CA PRO A 100 9.25 24.49 -1.10
C PRO A 100 9.19 24.04 0.37
N ALA A 101 8.23 24.57 1.14
CA ALA A 101 8.03 24.21 2.54
C ALA A 101 7.53 22.77 2.77
N LEU A 102 7.05 22.10 1.72
CA LEU A 102 6.58 20.71 1.74
C LEU A 102 7.64 19.73 1.20
N VAL A 103 8.80 20.23 0.77
CA VAL A 103 9.82 19.41 0.13
C VAL A 103 10.85 18.99 1.17
N ASP A 104 10.83 17.70 1.53
CA ASP A 104 11.95 17.07 2.21
C ASP A 104 12.94 16.54 1.17
N VAL A 105 14.06 17.25 1.03
CA VAL A 105 15.06 17.05 -0.02
C VAL A 105 15.70 15.67 0.08
N ASP A 106 16.19 15.29 1.26
CA ASP A 106 17.04 14.11 1.41
C ASP A 106 16.30 12.80 1.06
N PRO A 107 15.09 12.53 1.57
CA PRO A 107 14.33 11.32 1.20
C PRO A 107 14.02 11.24 -0.29
N ILE A 108 13.65 12.36 -0.93
CA ILE A 108 13.37 12.41 -2.38
C ILE A 108 14.61 12.04 -3.19
N LEU A 109 15.74 12.68 -2.89
CA LEU A 109 17.00 12.42 -3.60
C LEU A 109 17.52 11.00 -3.34
N ILE A 110 17.40 10.50 -2.10
CA ILE A 110 17.76 9.11 -1.77
C ILE A 110 16.90 8.13 -2.57
N ALA A 111 15.58 8.34 -2.63
CA ALA A 111 14.67 7.48 -3.36
C ALA A 111 14.98 7.43 -4.86
N GLN A 112 15.18 8.60 -5.50
CA GLN A 112 15.56 8.67 -6.91
C GLN A 112 16.93 8.01 -7.16
N ARG A 113 17.92 8.26 -6.29
CA ARG A 113 19.26 7.63 -6.41
C ARG A 113 19.23 6.11 -6.22
N ARG A 114 18.34 5.59 -5.39
CA ARG A 114 18.12 4.15 -5.22
C ARG A 114 17.50 3.55 -6.48
N GLN A 115 16.58 4.25 -7.12
CA GLN A 115 15.99 3.84 -8.40
C GLN A 115 17.03 3.87 -9.53
N VAL A 116 17.84 4.94 -9.61
CA VAL A 116 18.98 5.02 -10.54
C VAL A 116 19.96 3.87 -10.32
N GLY A 117 20.36 3.61 -9.08
CA GLY A 117 21.27 2.51 -8.77
C GLY A 117 20.68 1.14 -9.09
N GLY A 118 19.36 0.97 -8.95
CA GLY A 118 18.62 -0.22 -9.41
C GLY A 118 18.74 -0.41 -10.92
N THR A 119 18.47 0.63 -11.71
CA THR A 119 18.59 0.59 -13.18
C THR A 119 20.03 0.30 -13.62
N VAL A 120 21.02 0.92 -12.99
CA VAL A 120 22.45 0.67 -13.28
C VAL A 120 22.84 -0.79 -13.00
N ASP A 121 22.48 -1.33 -11.83
CA ASP A 121 22.84 -2.71 -11.46
C ASP A 121 22.09 -3.74 -12.32
N ALA A 122 20.81 -3.46 -12.64
CA ALA A 122 20.00 -4.22 -13.58
C ALA A 122 20.64 -4.25 -14.98
N ALA A 123 21.11 -3.09 -15.47
CA ALA A 123 21.73 -2.97 -16.78
C ALA A 123 23.06 -3.71 -16.87
N ARG A 124 23.93 -3.59 -15.87
CA ARG A 124 25.17 -4.39 -15.77
C ARG A 124 24.86 -5.88 -15.77
N TRP A 125 23.86 -6.31 -15.00
CA TRP A 125 23.49 -7.71 -14.95
C TRP A 125 22.93 -8.21 -16.30
N ALA A 126 22.08 -7.42 -16.97
CA ALA A 126 21.53 -7.76 -18.27
C ALA A 126 22.61 -7.83 -19.37
N ALA A 127 23.48 -6.82 -19.44
CA ALA A 127 24.52 -6.67 -20.47
C ALA A 127 25.49 -7.86 -20.56
N HIS A 128 25.77 -8.52 -19.42
CA HIS A 128 26.70 -9.64 -19.33
C HIS A 128 26.05 -11.03 -19.43
N GLY A 129 24.76 -11.12 -19.75
CA GLY A 129 24.08 -12.40 -19.98
C GLY A 129 23.56 -12.58 -21.39
N GLN A 130 22.79 -13.65 -21.56
CA GLN A 130 22.11 -13.97 -22.81
C GLN A 130 20.64 -14.29 -22.49
N GLY A 131 19.71 -13.64 -23.21
CA GLY A 131 18.27 -13.79 -22.99
C GLY A 131 17.81 -13.29 -21.62
N ARG A 132 18.50 -12.30 -21.04
CA ARG A 132 18.18 -11.75 -19.72
C ARG A 132 17.13 -10.65 -19.81
N VAL A 133 16.20 -10.67 -18.85
CA VAL A 133 15.26 -9.58 -18.58
C VAL A 133 15.47 -9.12 -17.14
N ALA A 134 15.97 -7.91 -16.97
CA ALA A 134 16.21 -7.28 -15.68
C ALA A 134 15.11 -6.27 -15.39
N PHE A 135 14.38 -6.43 -14.29
CA PHE A 135 13.25 -5.59 -13.96
C PHE A 135 13.57 -4.74 -12.74
N ASN A 136 13.72 -3.43 -12.93
CA ASN A 136 13.78 -2.48 -11.84
C ASN A 136 12.36 -2.06 -11.47
N ILE A 137 11.92 -2.34 -10.24
CA ILE A 137 10.55 -2.05 -9.78
C ILE A 137 10.47 -0.58 -9.34
N GLY A 138 10.78 0.31 -10.28
CA GLY A 138 10.93 1.76 -10.17
C GLY A 138 11.64 2.31 -11.41
N GLY A 139 12.19 3.52 -11.30
CA GLY A 139 12.98 4.16 -12.37
C GLY A 139 12.17 4.47 -13.63
N GLY A 140 12.86 4.71 -14.74
CA GLY A 140 12.24 5.17 -15.99
C GLY A 140 12.04 6.68 -15.99
N PHE A 141 12.99 7.42 -15.44
CA PHE A 141 12.94 8.86 -15.23
C PHE A 141 13.29 9.63 -16.51
N HIS A 142 12.45 9.43 -17.52
CA HIS A 142 12.68 9.87 -18.89
C HIS A 142 12.51 11.38 -19.14
N HIS A 143 12.06 12.16 -18.15
CA HIS A 143 11.90 13.62 -18.26
C HIS A 143 13.09 14.42 -17.70
N ALA A 144 14.08 13.74 -17.10
CA ALA A 144 15.28 14.40 -16.62
C ALA A 144 16.27 14.60 -17.78
N GLU A 145 16.52 15.87 -18.11
CA GLU A 145 17.54 16.30 -19.05
C GLU A 145 18.89 16.50 -18.33
N PRO A 146 20.02 16.61 -19.06
CA PRO A 146 21.34 16.82 -18.45
C PRO A 146 21.41 18.02 -17.49
N GLU A 147 20.68 19.10 -17.79
CA GLU A 147 20.72 20.37 -17.05
C GLU A 147 19.43 20.72 -16.30
N GLN A 148 18.39 19.88 -16.39
CA GLN A 148 17.07 20.21 -15.88
C GLN A 148 16.24 18.96 -15.54
N GLY A 149 15.61 18.96 -14.36
CA GLY A 149 14.62 17.96 -13.96
C GLY A 149 13.21 18.45 -14.27
N SER A 150 12.30 17.54 -14.59
CA SER A 150 10.88 17.83 -14.85
C SER A 150 10.04 16.55 -14.75
N GLY A 151 8.70 16.67 -14.70
CA GLY A 151 7.80 15.51 -14.75
C GLY A 151 8.12 14.43 -13.72
N PHE A 152 8.37 14.84 -12.46
CA PHE A 152 8.78 13.95 -11.36
C PHE A 152 10.15 13.26 -11.52
N CYS A 153 10.93 13.61 -12.53
CA CYS A 153 12.24 13.03 -12.83
C CYS A 153 13.35 13.99 -12.39
N VAL A 154 14.13 13.61 -11.38
CA VAL A 154 15.30 14.38 -10.91
C VAL A 154 16.57 13.91 -11.61
N TYR A 155 16.72 12.60 -11.82
CA TYR A 155 17.89 12.05 -12.50
C TYR A 155 17.45 11.11 -13.61
N ASN A 156 18.13 11.13 -14.76
CA ASN A 156 17.86 10.18 -15.84
C ASN A 156 18.59 8.87 -15.55
N ASP A 157 17.86 7.89 -15.02
CA ASP A 157 18.43 6.61 -14.60
C ASP A 157 18.95 5.77 -15.77
N ILE A 158 18.26 5.80 -16.91
CA ILE A 158 18.67 5.08 -18.12
C ILE A 158 19.93 5.70 -18.69
N ALA A 159 19.99 7.02 -18.82
CA ALA A 159 21.19 7.69 -19.32
C ALA A 159 22.41 7.43 -18.43
N VAL A 160 22.24 7.47 -17.11
CA VAL A 160 23.33 7.15 -16.16
C VAL A 160 23.77 5.70 -16.29
N ALA A 161 22.84 4.76 -16.49
CA ALA A 161 23.17 3.36 -16.73
C ALA A 161 23.95 3.16 -18.04
N ILE A 162 23.55 3.83 -19.12
CA ILE A 162 24.25 3.77 -20.42
C ILE A 162 25.66 4.37 -20.28
N ALA A 163 25.79 5.55 -19.68
CA ALA A 163 27.10 6.20 -19.49
C ALA A 163 28.07 5.31 -18.69
N LEU A 164 27.59 4.66 -17.63
CA LEU A 164 28.39 3.72 -16.86
C LEU A 164 28.77 2.48 -17.66
N LEU A 165 27.82 1.84 -18.37
CA LEU A 165 28.10 0.70 -19.24
C LEU A 165 29.15 1.03 -20.31
N ARG A 166 29.05 2.21 -20.93
CA ARG A 166 30.02 2.70 -21.92
C ARG A 166 31.41 2.87 -21.29
N SER A 167 31.50 3.45 -20.09
CA SER A 167 32.78 3.55 -19.36
C SER A 167 33.37 2.19 -18.93
N GLU A 168 32.52 1.17 -18.83
CA GLU A 168 32.89 -0.22 -18.55
C GLU A 168 33.19 -1.04 -19.83
N GLY A 169 33.18 -0.39 -21.00
CA GLY A 169 33.57 -0.98 -22.28
C GLY A 169 32.44 -1.67 -23.04
N PHE A 170 31.19 -1.52 -22.64
CA PHE A 170 30.05 -1.97 -23.44
C PHE A 170 29.82 -0.98 -24.59
N ASN A 171 30.24 -1.32 -25.81
CA ASN A 171 30.16 -0.45 -27.00
C ASN A 171 29.11 -0.91 -28.02
N GLU A 172 28.26 -1.86 -27.65
CA GLU A 172 27.25 -2.44 -28.54
C GLU A 172 26.04 -1.49 -28.66
N ALA A 173 25.26 -1.61 -29.74
CA ALA A 173 24.06 -0.79 -29.95
C ALA A 173 23.04 -1.00 -28.81
N ILE A 174 22.47 0.10 -28.33
CA ILE A 174 21.45 0.12 -27.28
C ILE A 174 20.16 0.72 -27.86
N ALA A 175 19.01 0.17 -27.48
CA ALA A 175 17.72 0.78 -27.74
C ALA A 175 17.07 1.28 -26.45
N ILE A 176 16.38 2.42 -26.50
CA ILE A 176 15.46 2.89 -25.48
C ILE A 176 14.06 2.82 -26.09
N ILE A 177 13.26 1.86 -25.64
CA ILE A 177 11.87 1.68 -26.05
C ILE A 177 11.01 2.35 -24.97
N ASP A 178 10.47 3.52 -25.27
CA ASP A 178 9.69 4.34 -24.35
C ASP A 178 8.20 4.29 -24.71
N LEU A 179 7.42 3.55 -23.91
CA LEU A 179 5.97 3.38 -24.12
C LEU A 179 5.15 4.02 -22.99
N ASP A 180 5.74 4.97 -22.28
CA ASP A 180 5.03 5.92 -21.43
C ASP A 180 4.14 6.85 -22.27
N TYR A 181 3.03 7.34 -21.70
CA TYR A 181 2.14 8.26 -22.40
C TYR A 181 2.86 9.57 -22.77
N HIS A 182 3.79 10.03 -21.94
CA HIS A 182 4.52 11.25 -22.14
C HIS A 182 5.80 11.00 -22.95
N GLN A 183 6.10 11.88 -23.91
CA GLN A 183 7.36 11.80 -24.65
C GLN A 183 8.56 11.94 -23.70
N GLY A 184 9.46 10.96 -23.71
CA GLY A 184 10.69 10.94 -22.91
C GLY A 184 11.77 11.92 -23.39
N ASN A 185 11.51 13.23 -23.27
CA ASN A 185 12.40 14.32 -23.70
C ASN A 185 13.82 14.20 -23.11
N GLY A 186 13.95 13.77 -21.86
CA GLY A 186 15.23 13.60 -21.19
C GLY A 186 16.14 12.61 -21.91
N ASN A 187 15.59 11.52 -22.46
CA ASN A 187 16.38 10.56 -23.25
C ASN A 187 16.75 11.13 -24.62
N ILE A 188 15.79 11.77 -25.31
CA ILE A 188 16.00 12.36 -26.64
C ILE A 188 17.11 13.41 -26.58
N VAL A 189 17.03 14.36 -25.64
CA VAL A 189 18.02 15.43 -25.47
C VAL A 189 19.39 14.86 -25.06
N THR A 190 19.42 13.84 -24.20
CA THR A 190 20.70 13.26 -23.74
C THR A 190 21.47 12.56 -24.85
N PHE A 191 20.76 11.90 -25.78
CA PHE A 191 21.35 11.11 -26.85
C PHE A 191 21.22 11.76 -28.23
N GLU A 192 21.01 13.08 -28.27
CA GLU A 192 20.80 13.83 -29.51
C GLU A 192 21.89 13.57 -30.56
N GLU A 193 23.15 13.42 -30.14
CA GLU A 193 24.30 13.20 -31.04
C GLU A 193 24.85 11.74 -31.00
N ASP A 194 24.24 10.83 -30.25
CA ASP A 194 24.75 9.45 -30.07
C ASP A 194 24.02 8.43 -30.97
N GLU A 195 24.56 8.17 -32.15
CA GLU A 195 24.04 7.16 -33.09
C GLU A 195 24.06 5.72 -32.54
N THR A 196 24.78 5.45 -31.45
CA THR A 196 24.85 4.11 -30.85
C THR A 196 23.68 3.83 -29.90
N VAL A 197 22.85 4.84 -29.61
CA VAL A 197 21.67 4.75 -28.77
C VAL A 197 20.44 5.13 -29.59
N PHE A 198 19.66 4.13 -29.98
CA PHE A 198 18.42 4.31 -30.71
C PHE A 198 17.26 4.58 -29.73
N THR A 199 16.45 5.61 -29.97
CA THR A 199 15.24 5.87 -29.17
C THR A 199 13.98 5.59 -29.97
N TYR A 200 13.03 4.88 -29.39
CA TYR A 200 11.74 4.55 -29.99
C TYR A 200 10.63 4.94 -29.02
N SER A 201 9.60 5.66 -29.48
CA SER A 201 8.46 5.99 -28.64
C SER A 201 7.10 5.96 -29.34
N ILE A 202 6.08 5.53 -28.58
CA ILE A 202 4.66 5.76 -28.89
C ILE A 202 4.08 6.54 -27.72
N HIS A 203 3.71 7.80 -27.94
CA HIS A 203 3.28 8.72 -26.90
C HIS A 203 2.05 9.54 -27.33
N GLY A 204 1.36 10.14 -26.36
CA GLY A 204 0.19 11.00 -26.60
C GLY A 204 0.44 12.48 -26.34
N SER A 205 1.57 12.84 -25.75
CA SER A 205 1.97 14.24 -25.52
C SER A 205 3.42 14.51 -25.91
N VAL A 206 3.69 15.69 -26.46
CA VAL A 206 5.02 16.15 -26.91
C VAL A 206 5.59 17.12 -25.89
N TRP A 207 6.83 16.88 -25.45
CA TRP A 207 7.56 17.65 -24.43
C TRP A 207 8.82 18.34 -24.99
N SER A 208 9.36 17.82 -26.09
CA SER A 208 10.49 18.41 -26.81
C SER A 208 10.30 18.28 -28.32
N HIS A 209 10.88 19.23 -29.05
CA HIS A 209 10.94 19.23 -30.51
C HIS A 209 12.34 18.89 -31.04
N VAL A 210 13.24 18.44 -30.15
CA VAL A 210 14.54 17.89 -30.55
C VAL A 210 14.31 16.56 -31.25
N GLU A 211 15.04 16.35 -32.35
CA GLU A 211 15.11 15.08 -33.08
C GLU A 211 16.48 14.46 -32.75
N ALA A 212 16.51 13.30 -32.10
CA ALA A 212 17.77 12.64 -31.79
C ALA A 212 18.37 11.98 -33.06
N ALA A 213 19.70 11.83 -33.11
CA ALA A 213 20.42 11.30 -34.27
C ALA A 213 19.88 9.94 -34.76
N ALA A 214 19.40 9.11 -33.83
CA ALA A 214 18.70 7.88 -34.11
C ALA A 214 17.41 7.78 -33.29
N ASP A 215 16.29 8.23 -33.86
CA ASP A 215 14.98 8.09 -33.22
C ASP A 215 13.84 7.68 -34.16
N GLN A 216 12.79 7.12 -33.57
CA GLN A 216 11.49 6.92 -34.21
C GLN A 216 10.38 7.22 -33.21
N GLN A 217 9.55 8.20 -33.54
CA GLN A 217 8.54 8.73 -32.63
C GLN A 217 7.17 8.70 -33.28
N PHE A 218 6.17 8.21 -32.55
CA PHE A 218 4.80 8.09 -33.03
C PHE A 218 3.83 8.74 -32.04
N LEU A 219 3.31 9.90 -32.43
CA LEU A 219 2.26 10.59 -31.70
C LEU A 219 0.90 9.97 -32.04
N LEU A 220 0.20 9.47 -31.02
CA LEU A 220 -1.17 8.95 -31.15
C LEU A 220 -2.20 9.89 -30.51
N PRO A 221 -3.44 9.93 -31.02
CA PRO A 221 -4.47 10.79 -30.44
C PRO A 221 -4.95 10.28 -29.07
N SER A 222 -5.49 11.18 -28.26
CA SER A 222 -6.22 10.84 -27.03
C SER A 222 -7.33 9.82 -27.31
N ASN A 223 -7.66 9.01 -26.31
CA ASN A 223 -8.59 7.87 -26.36
C ASN A 223 -8.17 6.74 -27.31
N THR A 224 -6.90 6.65 -27.68
CA THR A 224 -6.38 5.47 -28.39
C THR A 224 -6.62 4.22 -27.55
N ASP A 225 -7.33 3.24 -28.12
CA ASP A 225 -7.66 1.98 -27.47
C ASP A 225 -6.59 0.90 -27.68
N ASP A 226 -6.81 -0.27 -27.08
CA ASP A 226 -5.88 -1.41 -27.17
C ASP A 226 -5.59 -1.79 -28.63
N ALA A 227 -6.62 -1.89 -29.48
CA ALA A 227 -6.47 -2.37 -30.84
C ALA A 227 -5.65 -1.40 -31.68
N ALA A 228 -5.91 -0.09 -31.58
CA ALA A 228 -5.18 0.93 -32.31
C ALA A 228 -3.72 1.04 -31.82
N TYR A 229 -3.50 1.04 -30.50
CA TYR A 229 -2.16 1.11 -29.93
C TYR A 229 -1.30 -0.09 -30.34
N LEU A 230 -1.84 -1.30 -30.15
CA LEU A 230 -1.16 -2.55 -30.44
C LEU A 230 -0.90 -2.73 -31.94
N ALA A 231 -1.82 -2.29 -32.80
CA ALA A 231 -1.59 -2.27 -34.25
C ALA A 231 -0.42 -1.35 -34.63
N LYS A 232 -0.31 -0.18 -33.99
CA LYS A 232 0.81 0.74 -34.25
C LYS A 232 2.15 0.15 -33.81
N LEU A 233 2.17 -0.48 -32.64
CA LEU A 233 3.35 -1.16 -32.12
C LEU A 233 3.82 -2.29 -33.07
N ASP A 234 2.89 -3.13 -33.52
CA ASP A 234 3.19 -4.24 -34.45
C ASP A 234 3.68 -3.75 -35.82
N GLU A 235 3.15 -2.63 -36.30
CA GLU A 235 3.57 -2.02 -37.57
C GLU A 235 5.02 -1.54 -37.51
N THR A 236 5.44 -0.96 -36.38
CA THR A 236 6.62 -0.09 -36.35
C THR A 236 7.80 -0.65 -35.56
N LEU A 237 7.57 -1.26 -34.39
CA LEU A 237 8.65 -1.73 -33.53
C LEU A 237 9.51 -2.85 -34.15
N PRO A 238 8.96 -3.87 -34.85
CA PRO A 238 9.79 -4.93 -35.41
C PRO A 238 10.84 -4.41 -36.40
N ALA A 239 10.43 -3.52 -37.31
CA ALA A 239 11.32 -2.93 -38.30
C ALA A 239 12.37 -2.02 -37.64
N ALA A 240 11.98 -1.29 -36.60
CA ALA A 240 12.89 -0.45 -35.82
C ALA A 240 14.00 -1.26 -35.16
N LEU A 241 13.66 -2.40 -34.53
CA LEU A 241 14.62 -3.30 -33.91
C LEU A 241 15.49 -4.04 -34.92
N ASP A 242 14.96 -4.40 -36.10
CA ASP A 242 15.72 -5.03 -37.17
C ASP A 242 16.76 -4.06 -37.78
N ALA A 243 16.42 -2.78 -37.90
CA ALA A 243 17.32 -1.77 -38.45
C ALA A 243 18.51 -1.46 -37.53
N HIS A 244 18.28 -1.39 -36.21
CA HIS A 244 19.30 -1.00 -35.24
C HIS A 244 20.02 -2.17 -34.57
N ALA A 245 19.44 -3.37 -34.62
CA ALA A 245 19.97 -4.61 -34.03
C ALA A 245 20.58 -4.43 -32.62
N PRO A 246 19.83 -3.85 -31.65
CA PRO A 246 20.37 -3.56 -30.33
C PRO A 246 20.72 -4.84 -29.56
N ARG A 247 21.82 -4.81 -28.81
CA ARG A 247 22.21 -5.93 -27.92
C ARG A 247 21.60 -5.80 -26.52
N LEU A 248 21.25 -4.58 -26.13
CA LEU A 248 20.56 -4.26 -24.89
C LEU A 248 19.45 -3.25 -25.19
N SER A 249 18.24 -3.50 -24.68
CA SER A 249 17.14 -2.55 -24.73
C SER A 249 16.76 -2.11 -23.31
N PHE A 250 16.61 -0.81 -23.10
CA PHE A 250 15.88 -0.27 -21.96
C PHE A 250 14.43 -0.12 -22.38
N TYR A 251 13.52 -0.76 -21.65
CA TYR A 251 12.09 -0.70 -21.89
C TYR A 251 11.39 0.04 -20.75
N ILE A 252 10.86 1.23 -21.03
CA ILE A 252 10.05 2.00 -20.09
C ILE A 252 8.61 1.53 -20.25
N ALA A 253 8.16 0.71 -19.30
CA ALA A 253 6.82 0.13 -19.27
C ALA A 253 5.84 1.05 -18.53
N GLY A 254 5.75 2.32 -18.99
CA GLY A 254 4.87 3.33 -18.43
C GLY A 254 3.41 2.88 -18.43
N ASN A 255 2.71 3.06 -17.31
CA ASN A 255 1.32 2.61 -17.15
C ASN A 255 0.32 3.78 -17.14
N ASP A 256 0.76 4.99 -17.46
CA ASP A 256 -0.10 6.14 -17.67
C ASP A 256 -0.83 6.13 -19.03
N VAL A 257 -0.67 5.07 -19.81
CA VAL A 257 -1.48 4.77 -21.00
C VAL A 257 -2.87 4.17 -20.68
N LEU A 258 -3.12 3.82 -19.42
CA LEU A 258 -4.36 3.20 -18.96
C LEU A 258 -5.54 4.18 -19.02
N ARG A 259 -6.74 3.67 -19.31
CA ARG A 259 -7.98 4.47 -19.39
C ARG A 259 -8.27 5.32 -18.16
N GLU A 260 -8.05 4.76 -16.98
CA GLU A 260 -8.35 5.43 -15.69
C GLU A 260 -7.15 6.23 -15.16
N ASP A 261 -6.12 6.44 -16.00
CA ASP A 261 -4.98 7.26 -15.63
C ASP A 261 -5.37 8.74 -15.46
N ARG A 262 -4.68 9.42 -14.56
CA ARG A 262 -4.96 10.81 -14.21
C ARG A 262 -4.18 11.82 -15.04
N LEU A 263 -3.05 11.41 -15.61
CA LEU A 263 -2.12 12.28 -16.34
C LEU A 263 -2.02 11.88 -17.83
N GLY A 264 -2.28 10.63 -18.18
CA GLY A 264 -2.43 10.22 -19.57
C GLY A 264 -3.88 10.24 -20.08
N GLU A 265 -4.03 10.26 -21.41
CA GLU A 265 -5.34 10.34 -22.06
C GLU A 265 -5.59 9.18 -23.03
N PHE A 266 -4.80 8.10 -23.01
CA PHE A 266 -5.12 6.88 -23.76
C PHE A 266 -6.21 6.06 -23.05
N ALA A 267 -6.81 5.12 -23.78
CA ALA A 267 -7.94 4.32 -23.30
C ALA A 267 -7.60 2.83 -23.19
N MET A 268 -6.32 2.50 -22.96
CA MET A 268 -5.86 1.11 -22.88
C MET A 268 -6.39 0.42 -21.62
N THR A 269 -6.63 -0.88 -21.74
CA THR A 269 -6.98 -1.77 -20.63
C THR A 269 -5.75 -2.45 -20.05
N ARG A 270 -5.88 -3.07 -18.87
CA ARG A 270 -4.81 -3.90 -18.29
C ARG A 270 -4.42 -5.07 -19.20
N GLU A 271 -5.39 -5.67 -19.88
CA GLU A 271 -5.17 -6.72 -20.88
C GLU A 271 -4.34 -6.19 -22.06
N GLY A 272 -4.69 -5.01 -22.58
CA GLY A 272 -3.94 -4.37 -23.67
C GLY A 272 -2.52 -3.99 -23.28
N VAL A 273 -2.33 -3.47 -22.07
CA VAL A 273 -1.01 -3.15 -21.51
C VAL A 273 -0.15 -4.41 -21.33
N LEU A 274 -0.71 -5.50 -20.79
CA LEU A 274 0.03 -6.77 -20.67
C LEU A 274 0.43 -7.31 -22.05
N GLU A 275 -0.44 -7.18 -23.05
CA GLU A 275 -0.15 -7.61 -24.42
C GLU A 275 0.92 -6.73 -25.08
N ARG A 276 0.92 -5.42 -24.83
CA ARG A 276 2.01 -4.49 -25.22
C ARG A 276 3.34 -4.96 -24.63
N ASP A 277 3.38 -5.14 -23.31
CA ASP A 277 4.59 -5.51 -22.57
C ASP A 277 5.15 -6.85 -23.07
N ARG A 278 4.28 -7.84 -23.29
CA ARG A 278 4.64 -9.14 -23.85
C ARG A 278 5.26 -9.03 -25.23
N ARG A 279 4.65 -8.26 -26.14
CA ARG A 279 5.16 -8.09 -27.52
C ARG A 279 6.56 -7.50 -27.53
N VAL A 280 6.81 -6.49 -26.69
CA VAL A 280 8.15 -5.88 -26.58
C VAL A 280 9.18 -6.92 -26.13
N ILE A 281 8.89 -7.68 -25.07
CA ILE A 281 9.80 -8.71 -24.57
C ILE A 281 10.01 -9.82 -25.61
N ASP A 282 8.95 -10.34 -26.22
CA ASP A 282 9.03 -11.41 -27.22
C ASP A 282 9.84 -10.95 -28.45
N LEU A 283 9.62 -9.73 -28.95
CA LEU A 283 10.36 -9.16 -30.09
C LEU A 283 11.85 -8.95 -29.78
N ALA A 284 12.17 -8.46 -28.59
CA ALA A 284 13.55 -8.27 -28.15
C ALA A 284 14.27 -9.61 -27.97
N GLN A 285 13.64 -10.57 -27.29
CA GLN A 285 14.21 -11.90 -27.06
C GLN A 285 14.39 -12.70 -28.35
N ALA A 286 13.45 -12.61 -29.30
CA ALA A 286 13.57 -13.26 -30.61
C ALA A 286 14.80 -12.77 -31.40
N ARG A 287 15.28 -11.56 -31.11
CA ARG A 287 16.48 -10.95 -31.70
C ARG A 287 17.74 -11.12 -30.84
N GLY A 288 17.66 -11.87 -29.74
CA GLY A 288 18.77 -12.06 -28.80
C GLY A 288 19.14 -10.81 -28.00
N CYS A 289 18.25 -9.81 -27.95
CA CYS A 289 18.44 -8.58 -27.20
C CYS A 289 18.10 -8.82 -25.71
N ASN A 290 19.01 -8.45 -24.81
CA ASN A 290 18.70 -8.43 -23.37
C ASN A 290 17.86 -7.19 -23.06
N VAL A 291 16.99 -7.26 -22.06
CA VAL A 291 16.07 -6.16 -21.72
C VAL A 291 16.26 -5.71 -20.28
N VAL A 292 16.28 -4.40 -20.05
CA VAL A 292 16.15 -3.76 -18.75
C VAL A 292 14.80 -3.05 -18.72
N VAL A 293 13.91 -3.46 -17.85
CA VAL A 293 12.58 -2.86 -17.70
C VAL A 293 12.58 -1.88 -16.53
N THR A 294 12.02 -0.71 -16.75
CA THR A 294 11.71 0.30 -15.73
C THR A 294 10.22 0.66 -15.80
N LEU A 295 9.69 1.26 -14.72
CA LEU A 295 8.25 1.47 -14.59
C LEU A 295 7.71 2.75 -15.23
N GLY A 296 8.49 3.83 -15.27
CA GLY A 296 8.01 5.13 -15.76
C GLY A 296 6.78 5.63 -14.98
N GLY A 297 5.87 6.29 -15.70
CA GLY A 297 4.60 6.82 -15.20
C GLY A 297 3.56 5.74 -14.84
N GLY A 298 2.40 6.23 -14.40
CA GLY A 298 1.27 5.43 -13.97
C GLY A 298 0.67 5.96 -12.68
N TYR A 299 -0.52 6.53 -12.80
CA TYR A 299 -1.16 7.39 -11.80
C TYR A 299 -2.62 6.96 -11.49
N SER A 300 -3.01 5.76 -11.94
CA SER A 300 -4.25 5.07 -11.60
C SER A 300 -4.05 3.97 -10.55
N GLU A 301 -5.14 3.53 -9.92
CA GLU A 301 -5.12 2.36 -9.03
C GLU A 301 -4.77 1.06 -9.77
N GLU A 302 -4.92 1.03 -11.09
CA GLU A 302 -4.58 -0.11 -11.95
C GLU A 302 -3.10 -0.14 -12.36
N ALA A 303 -2.38 0.97 -12.23
CA ALA A 303 -1.00 1.06 -12.72
C ALA A 303 -0.04 0.07 -12.05
N TRP A 304 -0.14 -0.12 -10.73
CA TRP A 304 0.69 -1.11 -10.02
C TRP A 304 0.25 -2.54 -10.33
N LEU A 305 -1.05 -2.76 -10.58
CA LEU A 305 -1.62 -4.05 -10.97
C LEU A 305 -1.05 -4.50 -12.32
N SER A 306 -1.02 -3.61 -13.33
CA SER A 306 -0.41 -3.89 -14.63
C SER A 306 1.07 -4.28 -14.53
N SER A 307 1.86 -3.55 -13.73
CA SER A 307 3.26 -3.91 -13.49
C SER A 307 3.42 -5.28 -12.82
N LYS A 308 2.55 -5.59 -11.86
CA LYS A 308 2.50 -6.90 -11.21
C LYS A 308 2.08 -8.01 -12.19
N ASP A 309 1.10 -7.78 -13.05
CA ASP A 309 0.70 -8.72 -14.10
C ASP A 309 1.84 -8.99 -15.07
N PHE A 310 2.57 -7.95 -15.47
CA PHE A 310 3.74 -8.08 -16.34
C PHE A 310 4.83 -8.95 -15.70
N ILE A 311 5.22 -8.67 -14.44
CA ILE A 311 6.21 -9.51 -13.75
C ILE A 311 5.69 -10.94 -13.56
N ARG A 312 4.41 -11.11 -13.22
CA ARG A 312 3.78 -12.43 -13.07
C ARG A 312 3.83 -13.22 -14.37
N TRP A 313 3.47 -12.61 -15.51
CA TRP A 313 3.60 -13.21 -16.83
C TRP A 313 5.06 -13.56 -17.13
N LEU A 314 5.99 -12.63 -16.91
CA LEU A 314 7.42 -12.86 -17.13
C LEU A 314 7.94 -14.06 -16.33
N LEU A 315 7.37 -14.34 -15.15
CA LEU A 315 7.74 -15.49 -14.32
C LEU A 315 6.99 -16.79 -14.68
N THR A 316 5.79 -16.71 -15.26
CA THR A 316 4.86 -17.86 -15.33
C THR A 316 4.34 -18.21 -16.72
N ASP A 317 4.48 -17.32 -17.71
CA ASP A 317 3.78 -17.30 -19.02
C ASP A 317 2.25 -17.25 -18.92
N ASP A 318 1.72 -16.89 -17.75
CA ASP A 318 0.28 -16.73 -17.56
C ASP A 318 -0.16 -15.33 -17.99
N THR A 319 -1.05 -15.27 -18.96
CA THR A 319 -1.61 -14.02 -19.50
C THR A 319 -2.91 -13.63 -18.78
N GLN A 320 -3.36 -14.40 -17.78
CA GLN A 320 -4.52 -14.03 -16.99
C GLN A 320 -4.18 -12.80 -16.11
N ILE A 321 -4.92 -11.73 -16.35
CA ILE A 321 -4.96 -10.56 -15.47
C ILE A 321 -5.49 -11.03 -14.11
N SER A 322 -4.66 -10.92 -13.07
CA SER A 322 -5.11 -11.34 -11.74
C SER A 322 -6.03 -10.28 -11.16
N VAL A 323 -7.17 -10.71 -10.63
CA VAL A 323 -7.96 -9.91 -9.69
C VAL A 323 -7.11 -9.76 -8.41
N GLU A 324 -7.11 -8.58 -7.78
CA GLU A 324 -6.41 -8.36 -6.53
C GLU A 324 -6.81 -9.46 -5.53
N PRO A 325 -5.87 -10.27 -5.02
CA PRO A 325 -6.17 -11.01 -3.81
C PRO A 325 -6.36 -9.94 -2.73
N GLU A 326 -7.53 -9.92 -2.08
CA GLU A 326 -7.71 -9.12 -0.87
C GLU A 326 -6.46 -9.33 0.01
N VAL A 327 -5.67 -8.27 0.23
CA VAL A 327 -4.47 -8.35 1.06
C VAL A 327 -4.95 -8.86 2.41
N ASN A 328 -4.63 -10.11 2.73
CA ASN A 328 -5.02 -10.68 3.99
C ASN A 328 -4.02 -10.18 5.04
N LEU A 329 -4.16 -8.91 5.44
CA LEU A 329 -3.40 -8.26 6.53
C LEU A 329 -3.33 -9.17 7.76
N PHE A 330 -4.39 -9.95 7.98
CA PHE A 330 -4.46 -10.98 9.01
C PHE A 330 -3.34 -12.04 8.93
N GLU A 331 -2.98 -12.52 7.73
CA GLU A 331 -1.89 -13.50 7.55
C GLU A 331 -0.52 -12.87 7.84
N GLN A 332 -0.29 -11.64 7.38
CA GLN A 332 0.95 -10.90 7.63
C GLN A 332 1.14 -10.65 9.13
N TYR A 333 0.10 -10.21 9.82
CA TYR A 333 0.20 -9.94 11.24
C TYR A 333 0.13 -11.21 12.10
N GLU A 334 -0.45 -12.32 11.60
CA GLU A 334 -0.30 -13.64 12.22
C GLU A 334 1.16 -14.11 12.19
N GLU A 335 1.90 -13.88 11.11
CA GLU A 335 3.33 -14.19 11.07
C GLU A 335 4.11 -13.40 12.12
N ILE A 336 3.85 -12.10 12.25
CA ILE A 336 4.43 -11.27 13.32
C ILE A 336 4.09 -11.84 14.70
N ALA A 337 2.83 -12.22 14.92
CA ALA A 337 2.38 -12.79 16.19
C ALA A 337 3.07 -14.12 16.54
N ARG A 338 3.44 -14.93 15.54
CA ARG A 338 4.21 -16.18 15.70
C ARG A 338 5.70 -15.92 16.01
N GLU A 339 6.25 -14.81 15.54
CA GLU A 339 7.65 -14.43 15.77
C GLU A 339 7.89 -13.72 17.11
N LEU A 340 6.84 -13.22 17.77
CA LEU A 340 6.94 -12.60 19.09
C LEU A 340 7.29 -13.64 20.16
N ASP A 341 8.48 -13.50 20.77
CA ASP A 341 8.92 -14.35 21.88
C ASP A 341 8.03 -14.12 23.13
N PRO A 342 7.33 -15.16 23.64
CA PRO A 342 6.54 -15.07 24.87
C PRO A 342 7.32 -14.55 26.08
N TYR A 343 8.63 -14.80 26.15
CA TYR A 343 9.47 -14.30 27.24
C TYR A 343 9.60 -12.78 27.20
N GLU A 344 9.84 -12.19 26.03
CA GLU A 344 9.94 -10.73 25.87
C GLU A 344 8.59 -10.03 26.14
N LEU A 345 7.46 -10.68 25.79
CA LEU A 345 6.13 -10.14 26.07
C LEU A 345 5.77 -10.11 27.57
N GLN A 346 6.35 -11.00 28.37
CA GLN A 346 6.08 -11.13 29.81
C GLN A 346 7.16 -10.50 30.70
N ARG A 347 8.27 -10.06 30.10
CA ARG A 347 9.47 -9.60 30.80
C ARG A 347 9.17 -8.39 31.69
N PRO A 348 9.45 -8.43 33.02
CA PRO A 348 9.25 -7.29 33.90
C PRO A 348 10.10 -6.08 33.49
N SER A 349 9.55 -4.87 33.63
CA SER A 349 10.28 -3.62 33.42
C SER A 349 10.95 -3.15 34.72
N GLY A 350 12.26 -3.43 34.89
CA GLY A 350 13.09 -2.88 35.98
C GLY A 350 13.23 -3.75 37.26
N ASP A 351 14.27 -3.45 38.05
CA ASP A 351 14.90 -4.30 39.09
C ASP A 351 13.96 -4.91 40.13
N TRP A 352 14.24 -6.18 40.45
CA TRP A 352 13.56 -7.01 41.44
C TRP A 352 13.34 -6.28 42.79
N GLN A 353 12.09 -6.00 43.13
CA GLN A 353 11.68 -5.88 44.53
C GLN A 353 10.76 -7.06 44.84
N ILE A 354 11.33 -8.07 45.49
CA ILE A 354 10.55 -9.11 46.18
C ILE A 354 9.68 -8.37 47.18
N THR A 355 8.36 -8.48 47.04
CA THR A 355 7.43 -7.86 47.97
C THR A 355 7.29 -8.74 49.21
N GLU A 356 6.89 -8.15 50.34
CA GLU A 356 6.69 -8.90 51.59
C GLU A 356 5.68 -10.06 51.43
N ALA A 357 4.75 -9.93 50.47
CA ALA A 357 3.79 -10.96 50.09
C ALA A 357 4.41 -12.17 49.36
N ASP A 358 5.57 -11.99 48.70
CA ASP A 358 6.30 -13.10 48.05
C ASP A 358 7.11 -13.94 49.06
N LEU A 359 7.38 -13.39 50.25
CA LEU A 359 8.11 -14.03 51.35
C LEU A 359 7.20 -14.66 52.41
N LEU A 360 6.02 -14.05 52.64
CA LEU A 360 5.06 -14.47 53.66
C LEU A 360 3.85 -15.11 52.98
N GLY A 361 3.97 -16.40 52.66
CA GLY A 361 2.83 -17.19 52.22
C GLY A 361 1.68 -17.14 53.23
N ASP A 362 0.49 -16.79 52.73
CA ASP A 362 -0.85 -16.95 53.31
C ASP A 362 -1.02 -16.73 54.82
N LEU A 363 -0.66 -15.55 55.32
CA LEU A 363 -1.15 -15.08 56.61
C LEU A 363 -1.66 -13.64 56.47
N GLU A 364 -2.99 -13.54 56.36
CA GLU A 364 -3.82 -12.34 56.15
C GLU A 364 -3.83 -11.76 54.72
N GLY A 365 -4.85 -12.17 53.95
CA GLY A 365 -4.98 -11.81 52.54
C GLY A 365 -5.21 -10.31 52.28
N PRO A 366 -4.57 -9.76 51.24
CA PRO A 366 -5.00 -8.52 50.58
C PRO A 366 -5.38 -8.74 49.10
N ARG A 367 -6.27 -7.88 48.59
CA ARG A 367 -6.78 -7.85 47.20
C ARG A 367 -5.67 -7.99 46.15
N TYR A 368 -5.83 -8.93 45.21
CA TYR A 368 -5.02 -9.08 44.00
C TYR A 368 -4.88 -7.72 43.29
N LYS A 369 -3.65 -7.21 43.15
CA LYS A 369 -3.31 -6.19 42.15
C LYS A 369 -2.73 -6.92 40.94
N ALA A 370 -3.41 -6.88 39.80
CA ALA A 370 -2.82 -7.41 38.58
C ALA A 370 -1.55 -6.60 38.24
N THR A 371 -0.45 -7.29 37.94
CA THR A 371 0.83 -6.67 37.57
C THR A 371 1.04 -6.64 36.05
N ARG A 372 0.07 -7.17 35.29
CA ARG A 372 0.16 -7.40 33.84
C ARG A 372 -1.14 -7.00 33.14
N ILE A 373 -1.00 -6.49 31.92
CA ILE A 373 -2.11 -6.25 31.01
C ILE A 373 -2.55 -7.60 30.43
N LEU A 374 -3.84 -7.88 30.51
CA LEU A 374 -4.49 -9.14 30.13
C LEU A 374 -3.92 -10.36 30.86
N ASP A 375 -3.33 -10.18 32.05
CA ASP A 375 -2.54 -11.19 32.78
C ASP A 375 -1.32 -11.75 32.01
N TYR A 376 -1.00 -11.17 30.85
CA TYR A 376 0.00 -11.67 29.92
C TYR A 376 1.10 -10.65 29.68
N TYR A 377 0.76 -9.46 29.19
CA TYR A 377 1.73 -8.45 28.79
C TYR A 377 2.27 -7.69 30.00
N SER A 378 3.59 -7.62 30.13
CA SER A 378 4.20 -6.55 30.92
C SER A 378 4.07 -5.21 30.17
N LYS A 379 4.29 -4.08 30.86
CA LYS A 379 4.36 -2.78 30.18
C LYS A 379 5.38 -2.80 29.03
N HIS A 380 6.58 -3.33 29.30
CA HIS A 380 7.65 -3.41 28.30
C HIS A 380 7.31 -4.37 27.16
N GLY A 381 6.70 -5.51 27.46
CA GLY A 381 6.24 -6.46 26.45
C GLY A 381 5.14 -5.90 25.56
N LEU A 382 4.26 -5.06 26.12
CA LEU A 382 3.25 -4.33 25.35
C LEU A 382 3.88 -3.27 24.45
N GLU A 383 4.85 -2.50 24.94
CA GLU A 383 5.64 -1.57 24.12
C GLU A 383 6.36 -2.31 22.98
N PHE A 384 6.99 -3.45 23.27
CA PHE A 384 7.65 -4.28 22.26
C PHE A 384 6.67 -4.83 21.21
N ALA A 385 5.49 -5.29 21.63
CA ALA A 385 4.45 -5.74 20.70
C ALA A 385 3.99 -4.60 19.79
N LEU A 386 3.69 -3.42 20.34
CA LEU A 386 3.27 -2.23 19.59
C LEU A 386 4.36 -1.75 18.61
N GLU A 387 5.63 -1.89 18.98
CA GLU A 387 6.77 -1.63 18.09
C GLU A 387 6.81 -2.62 16.91
N LYS A 388 6.60 -3.91 17.17
CA LYS A 388 6.61 -4.96 16.15
C LYS A 388 5.41 -4.93 15.21
N TYR A 389 4.24 -4.54 15.72
CA TYR A 389 3.06 -4.31 14.88
C TYR A 389 3.14 -3.01 14.07
N GLY A 390 4.17 -2.19 14.27
CA GLY A 390 4.41 -0.97 13.48
C GLY A 390 3.82 0.31 14.08
N LEU A 391 2.91 0.21 15.07
CA LEU A 391 2.22 1.36 15.66
C LEU A 391 3.19 2.43 16.19
N MET A 392 4.23 2.02 16.92
CA MET A 392 5.20 2.98 17.47
C MET A 392 6.03 3.66 16.38
N SER A 393 6.32 2.95 15.28
CA SER A 393 7.01 3.51 14.12
C SER A 393 6.13 4.51 13.40
N GLU A 394 4.86 4.16 13.19
CA GLU A 394 3.85 5.00 12.55
C GLU A 394 3.62 6.33 13.30
N VAL A 395 3.64 6.28 14.63
CA VAL A 395 3.61 7.47 15.51
C VAL A 395 4.86 8.34 15.29
N ARG A 396 6.05 7.74 15.24
CA ARG A 396 7.31 8.48 15.03
C ARG A 396 7.40 9.08 13.63
N GLU A 397 6.94 8.36 12.62
CA GLU A 397 6.88 8.83 11.23
C GLU A 397 6.00 10.07 11.08
N ARG A 398 4.94 10.20 11.89
CA ARG A 398 4.10 11.42 11.98
C ARG A 398 4.76 12.59 12.73
N GLY A 399 6.05 12.49 13.05
CA GLY A 399 6.83 13.53 13.72
C GLY A 399 6.60 13.61 15.23
N PHE A 400 6.01 12.58 15.85
CA PHE A 400 5.91 12.50 17.31
C PHE A 400 7.15 11.81 17.89
N ALA A 401 7.91 12.52 18.71
CA ALA A 401 9.08 12.02 19.43
C ALA A 401 8.69 11.45 20.79
N GLU A 402 9.52 10.55 21.33
CA GLU A 402 9.39 10.00 22.68
C GLU A 402 7.98 9.42 22.99
N PRO A 403 7.48 8.44 22.21
CA PRO A 403 6.25 7.76 22.56
C PRO A 403 6.41 7.06 23.94
N ARG A 404 5.48 7.35 24.85
CA ARG A 404 5.47 6.87 26.24
C ARG A 404 4.14 6.17 26.51
N LEU A 405 4.21 4.86 26.67
CA LEU A 405 3.06 4.07 27.06
C LEU A 405 2.84 4.19 28.57
N THR A 406 1.58 4.32 28.99
CA THR A 406 1.15 4.17 30.38
C THR A 406 0.08 3.10 30.44
N VAL A 407 0.18 2.23 31.44
CA VAL A 407 -0.73 1.11 31.64
C VAL A 407 -1.20 1.12 33.09
N ASP A 408 -2.50 0.93 33.29
CA ASP A 408 -3.09 0.70 34.61
C ASP A 408 -3.69 -0.71 34.65
N PRO A 409 -2.94 -1.69 35.21
CA PRO A 409 -3.42 -3.06 35.38
C PRO A 409 -4.13 -3.28 36.73
N THR A 410 -4.42 -2.23 37.52
CA THR A 410 -4.91 -2.40 38.89
C THR A 410 -6.24 -3.14 38.99
N ASP A 411 -7.11 -2.99 37.98
CA ASP A 411 -8.30 -3.79 37.78
C ASP A 411 -8.00 -4.89 36.73
N PRO A 412 -8.00 -6.18 37.12
CA PRO A 412 -7.68 -7.30 36.22
C PRO A 412 -8.77 -7.55 35.17
N GLU A 413 -9.99 -7.08 35.40
CA GLU A 413 -11.10 -7.21 34.47
C GLU A 413 -11.16 -6.03 33.52
N ARG A 414 -10.84 -4.81 33.97
CA ARG A 414 -10.91 -3.56 33.20
C ARG A 414 -9.59 -2.80 33.22
N GLN A 415 -8.93 -2.68 32.08
CA GLN A 415 -7.58 -2.16 31.98
C GLN A 415 -7.51 -0.94 31.09
N HIS A 416 -6.67 0.03 31.49
CA HIS A 416 -6.52 1.31 30.81
C HIS A 416 -5.10 1.45 30.23
N ILE A 417 -5.01 1.76 28.95
CA ILE A 417 -3.76 1.88 28.20
C ILE A 417 -3.79 3.25 27.50
N THR A 418 -2.76 4.06 27.73
CA THR A 418 -2.60 5.36 27.06
C THR A 418 -1.23 5.50 26.43
N LEU A 419 -1.17 6.17 25.29
CA LEU A 419 0.08 6.52 24.61
C LEU A 419 0.17 8.04 24.48
N HIS A 420 1.18 8.61 25.14
CA HIS A 420 1.57 10.01 24.97
C HIS A 420 2.79 10.13 24.08
N ALA A 421 2.90 11.19 23.29
CA ALA A 421 4.13 11.49 22.57
C ALA A 421 4.31 13.00 22.39
N LYS A 422 5.55 13.45 22.23
CA LYS A 422 5.90 14.85 22.11
C LYS A 422 5.96 15.29 20.65
N LYS A 423 5.41 16.45 20.34
CA LYS A 423 5.59 17.12 19.05
C LYS A 423 5.59 18.63 19.26
N ASN A 424 6.54 19.33 18.63
CA ASN A 424 6.75 20.77 18.79
C ASN A 424 6.90 21.23 20.25
N GLY A 425 7.54 20.40 21.09
CA GLY A 425 7.77 20.71 22.51
C GLY A 425 6.56 20.52 23.43
N GLN A 426 5.41 20.12 22.90
CA GLN A 426 4.19 19.80 23.64
C GLN A 426 3.95 18.29 23.70
N ASP A 427 3.37 17.81 24.80
CA ASP A 427 2.99 16.41 25.00
C ASP A 427 1.52 16.20 24.59
N TRP A 428 1.26 15.16 23.81
CA TRP A 428 -0.05 14.89 23.22
C TRP A 428 -0.51 13.47 23.56
N LEU A 429 -1.79 13.31 23.93
CA LEU A 429 -2.43 12.00 24.06
C LEU A 429 -2.87 11.54 22.66
N LEU A 430 -2.33 10.41 22.21
CA LEU A 430 -2.53 9.89 20.86
C LEU A 430 -3.41 8.64 20.84
N VAL A 431 -3.24 7.77 21.85
CA VAL A 431 -4.03 6.56 22.04
C VAL A 431 -4.58 6.55 23.45
N ASP A 432 -5.88 6.30 23.58
CA ASP A 432 -6.55 6.07 24.85
C ASP A 432 -7.51 4.90 24.70
N LEU A 433 -7.21 3.80 25.39
CA LEU A 433 -7.84 2.51 25.20
C LEU A 433 -8.24 1.91 26.55
N VAL A 434 -9.52 1.58 26.69
CA VAL A 434 -10.06 0.84 27.84
C VAL A 434 -10.60 -0.49 27.35
N ILE A 435 -10.05 -1.58 27.88
CA ILE A 435 -10.44 -2.94 27.53
C ILE A 435 -10.95 -3.69 28.75
N ARG A 436 -11.93 -4.56 28.54
CA ARG A 436 -12.54 -5.37 29.58
C ARG A 436 -12.79 -6.81 29.14
N ARG A 437 -12.57 -7.78 30.01
CA ARG A 437 -13.05 -9.17 29.77
C ARG A 437 -14.52 -9.29 30.15
N ILE A 438 -15.34 -9.77 29.21
CA ILE A 438 -16.77 -9.97 29.42
C ILE A 438 -17.20 -11.38 29.01
N ARG A 439 -18.35 -11.82 29.51
CA ARG A 439 -19.05 -13.02 29.04
C ARG A 439 -20.42 -12.62 28.53
N VAL A 440 -20.79 -13.18 27.38
CA VAL A 440 -22.07 -12.97 26.72
C VAL A 440 -22.76 -14.32 26.60
N ALA A 441 -24.08 -14.33 26.83
CA ALA A 441 -24.86 -15.55 26.68
C ALA A 441 -24.72 -16.13 25.27
N ALA A 442 -24.60 -17.45 25.18
CA ALA A 442 -24.50 -18.13 23.89
C ALA A 442 -25.77 -17.89 23.05
N PRO A 443 -25.64 -17.50 21.76
CA PRO A 443 -26.78 -17.42 20.87
C PRO A 443 -27.35 -18.81 20.57
N GLU A 444 -28.64 -18.86 20.21
CA GLU A 444 -29.32 -20.10 19.89
C GLU A 444 -28.64 -20.81 18.72
N GLY A 445 -28.28 -22.09 18.91
CA GLY A 445 -27.62 -22.88 17.88
C GLY A 445 -26.09 -22.82 17.87
N LEU A 446 -25.46 -22.08 18.79
CA LEU A 446 -24.02 -22.20 19.05
C LEU A 446 -23.69 -23.60 19.60
N THR A 447 -22.57 -24.18 19.17
CA THR A 447 -22.07 -25.47 19.69
C THR A 447 -20.58 -25.37 20.03
N PRO A 448 -20.17 -25.66 21.27
CA PRO A 448 -21.01 -25.96 22.44
C PRO A 448 -21.82 -24.72 22.89
N PRO A 449 -22.98 -24.90 23.57
CA PRO A 449 -23.90 -23.82 23.93
C PRO A 449 -23.46 -23.01 25.17
N ASP A 450 -22.19 -23.10 25.55
CA ASP A 450 -21.63 -22.35 26.68
C ASP A 450 -21.42 -20.88 26.31
N ASP A 451 -21.54 -19.98 27.29
CA ASP A 451 -21.30 -18.54 27.15
C ASP A 451 -20.01 -18.22 26.36
N LEU A 452 -20.08 -17.15 25.58
CA LEU A 452 -18.98 -16.63 24.79
C LEU A 452 -18.14 -15.67 25.63
N GLY A 453 -16.82 -15.86 25.64
CA GLY A 453 -15.88 -14.93 26.28
C GLY A 453 -15.34 -13.92 25.28
N PHE A 454 -15.36 -12.63 25.61
CA PHE A 454 -14.85 -11.59 24.73
C PHE A 454 -13.87 -10.64 25.42
N LEU A 455 -12.94 -10.11 24.64
CA LEU A 455 -12.21 -8.90 24.97
C LEU A 455 -13.01 -7.69 24.46
N SER A 456 -13.70 -7.01 25.37
CA SER A 456 -14.49 -5.82 25.09
C SER A 456 -13.64 -4.56 25.02
N ILE A 457 -13.84 -3.76 23.98
CA ILE A 457 -13.32 -2.41 23.84
C ILE A 457 -14.39 -1.46 24.36
N GLU A 458 -14.27 -1.01 25.61
CA GLU A 458 -15.20 -0.06 26.22
C GLU A 458 -14.97 1.37 25.70
N TRP A 459 -13.71 1.70 25.41
CA TRP A 459 -13.32 3.01 24.90
C TRP A 459 -12.08 2.87 24.03
N MET A 460 -12.06 3.56 22.89
CA MET A 460 -10.89 3.64 22.03
C MET A 460 -10.87 4.99 21.33
N MET A 461 -9.80 5.75 21.58
CA MET A 461 -9.50 7.01 20.91
C MET A 461 -8.15 6.89 20.23
N LEU A 462 -8.13 7.20 18.93
CA LEU A 462 -6.94 7.18 18.06
C LEU A 462 -6.92 8.47 17.24
N GLN A 463 -6.37 9.54 17.79
CA GLN A 463 -6.44 10.87 17.18
C GLN A 463 -5.06 11.50 17.01
N ASN A 464 -4.90 12.28 15.94
CA ASN A 464 -3.77 13.16 15.72
C ASN A 464 -4.20 14.61 15.97
N PRO A 465 -3.95 15.16 17.18
CA PRO A 465 -4.37 16.51 17.53
C PRO A 465 -3.54 17.60 16.86
N THR A 466 -2.47 17.24 16.14
CA THR A 466 -1.56 18.19 15.49
C THR A 466 -1.89 18.46 14.03
N THR A 467 -2.98 17.88 13.54
CA THR A 467 -3.44 18.00 12.15
C THR A 467 -4.88 18.51 12.08
N GLU A 468 -5.19 19.21 10.99
CA GLU A 468 -6.55 19.67 10.70
C GLU A 468 -7.27 18.69 9.76
N PHE A 469 -8.61 18.68 9.83
CA PHE A 469 -9.42 17.92 8.88
C PHE A 469 -9.21 18.45 7.45
N SER A 470 -9.25 17.55 6.47
CA SER A 470 -9.07 17.90 5.05
C SER A 470 -10.11 17.20 4.18
N LEU A 471 -10.16 17.52 2.89
CA LEU A 471 -11.03 16.81 1.95
C LEU A 471 -10.74 15.30 1.87
N ARG A 472 -9.52 14.86 2.22
CA ARG A 472 -9.13 13.44 2.26
C ARG A 472 -9.28 12.79 3.63
N GLN A 473 -9.39 13.60 4.67
CA GLN A 473 -9.68 13.17 6.03
C GLN A 473 -10.81 14.05 6.57
N PRO A 474 -12.03 13.88 6.02
CA PRO A 474 -13.18 14.67 6.44
C PRO A 474 -13.54 14.34 7.89
N LYS A 475 -14.11 15.33 8.57
CA LYS A 475 -14.60 15.16 9.95
C LYS A 475 -15.81 14.24 9.97
N TRP A 476 -15.75 13.17 10.77
CA TRP A 476 -16.92 12.33 11.08
C TRP A 476 -17.66 12.80 12.34
N PRO A 477 -18.94 12.42 12.51
CA PRO A 477 -19.69 12.73 13.72
C PRO A 477 -18.98 12.25 14.98
N GLY A 478 -18.78 13.14 15.96
CA GLY A 478 -18.14 12.81 17.24
C GLY A 478 -16.60 12.80 17.23
N GLN A 479 -15.94 13.16 16.12
CA GLN A 479 -14.50 13.40 16.12
C GLN A 479 -14.16 14.83 16.55
N ASP A 480 -13.08 15.00 17.30
CA ASP A 480 -12.52 16.32 17.61
C ASP A 480 -11.27 16.62 16.76
N HIS A 481 -10.52 15.57 16.44
CA HIS A 481 -9.31 15.62 15.63
C HIS A 481 -9.30 14.50 14.56
N PRO A 482 -8.51 14.65 13.47
CA PRO A 482 -8.30 13.57 12.50
C PRO A 482 -7.77 12.29 13.13
N GLY A 483 -8.05 11.16 12.50
CA GLY A 483 -7.59 9.85 12.96
C GLY A 483 -6.06 9.72 12.92
N LEU A 484 -5.50 9.01 13.89
CA LEU A 484 -4.05 8.75 13.94
C LEU A 484 -3.58 7.79 12.83
N GLY A 485 -4.49 7.01 12.24
CA GLY A 485 -4.18 6.08 11.16
C GLY A 485 -3.41 4.84 11.60
N VAL A 486 -3.60 4.41 12.86
CA VAL A 486 -2.98 3.19 13.45
C VAL A 486 -4.03 2.18 13.94
N GLY A 487 -5.24 2.26 13.39
CA GLY A 487 -6.39 1.48 13.87
C GLY A 487 -6.23 -0.01 13.60
N GLU A 488 -5.68 -0.37 12.45
CA GLU A 488 -5.50 -1.76 12.04
C GLU A 488 -4.47 -2.48 12.93
N GLU A 489 -3.33 -1.83 13.20
CA GLU A 489 -2.28 -2.35 14.07
C GLU A 489 -2.79 -2.60 15.49
N LEU A 490 -3.56 -1.65 16.04
CA LEU A 490 -4.12 -1.77 17.38
C LEU A 490 -5.18 -2.87 17.44
N MET A 491 -6.11 -2.89 16.48
CA MET A 491 -7.15 -3.92 16.42
C MET A 491 -6.54 -5.32 16.28
N HIS A 492 -5.50 -5.47 15.48
CA HIS A 492 -4.81 -6.75 15.35
C HIS A 492 -4.09 -7.17 16.64
N MET A 493 -3.43 -6.23 17.34
CA MET A 493 -2.84 -6.52 18.66
C MET A 493 -3.91 -7.03 19.64
N LEU A 494 -5.09 -6.40 19.68
CA LEU A 494 -6.21 -6.82 20.52
C LEU A 494 -6.76 -8.20 20.11
N PHE A 495 -6.89 -8.43 18.81
CA PHE A 495 -7.31 -9.71 18.26
C PHE A 495 -6.37 -10.86 18.68
N GLN A 496 -5.06 -10.65 18.55
CA GLN A 496 -4.07 -11.63 18.99
C GLN A 496 -4.02 -11.77 20.52
N GLY A 497 -4.33 -10.70 21.25
CA GLY A 497 -4.55 -10.74 22.69
C GLY A 497 -5.71 -11.68 23.03
N ALA A 498 -6.86 -11.52 22.38
CA ALA A 498 -8.03 -12.38 22.57
C ALA A 498 -7.73 -13.85 22.25
N LYS A 499 -7.01 -14.15 21.15
CA LYS A 499 -6.56 -15.53 20.83
C LYS A 499 -5.67 -16.12 21.93
N ARG A 500 -4.70 -15.37 22.45
CA ARG A 500 -3.79 -15.84 23.52
C ARG A 500 -4.53 -16.12 24.83
N LEU A 501 -5.64 -15.43 25.07
CA LEU A 501 -6.50 -15.63 26.23
C LEU A 501 -7.57 -16.70 26.02
N GLU A 502 -7.58 -17.37 24.87
CA GLU A 502 -8.58 -18.38 24.51
C GLU A 502 -10.02 -17.82 24.56
N LEU A 503 -10.18 -16.55 24.24
CA LEU A 503 -11.48 -15.90 24.10
C LEU A 503 -12.09 -16.20 22.74
N ASP A 504 -13.40 -15.99 22.61
CA ASP A 504 -14.17 -16.19 21.39
C ASP A 504 -14.09 -15.03 20.41
N GLY A 505 -13.68 -13.85 20.87
CA GLY A 505 -13.40 -12.73 19.99
C GLY A 505 -13.00 -11.45 20.70
N VAL A 506 -12.88 -10.40 19.90
CA VAL A 506 -12.90 -9.00 20.36
C VAL A 506 -14.30 -8.46 20.11
N VAL A 507 -14.85 -7.69 21.05
CA VAL A 507 -16.17 -7.06 20.91
C VAL A 507 -16.06 -5.55 21.12
N ASN A 508 -16.83 -4.78 20.37
CA ASN A 508 -16.98 -3.36 20.59
C ASN A 508 -18.42 -2.92 20.36
N HIS A 509 -18.82 -1.83 21.02
CA HIS A 509 -20.16 -1.27 20.92
C HIS A 509 -20.13 0.02 20.06
N PRO A 510 -20.43 -0.05 18.75
CA PRO A 510 -20.33 1.07 17.84
C PRO A 510 -21.42 2.10 18.11
N SER A 511 -21.08 3.17 18.81
CA SER A 511 -22.02 4.26 19.13
C SER A 511 -22.57 5.00 17.90
N ARG A 512 -21.94 4.84 16.74
CA ARG A 512 -22.30 5.51 15.48
C ARG A 512 -22.11 4.59 14.28
N TYR A 513 -22.89 4.83 13.22
CA TYR A 513 -22.87 4.04 11.98
C TYR A 513 -21.48 3.85 11.37
N HIS A 514 -20.68 4.93 11.25
CA HIS A 514 -19.37 4.85 10.62
C HIS A 514 -18.37 3.98 11.40
N ILE A 515 -18.53 3.85 12.72
CA ILE A 515 -17.68 2.99 13.55
C ILE A 515 -17.92 1.52 13.17
N ALA A 516 -19.17 1.11 12.98
CA ALA A 516 -19.50 -0.22 12.48
C ALA A 516 -19.10 -0.41 11.02
N PHE A 517 -19.24 0.64 10.19
CA PHE A 517 -18.84 0.60 8.78
C PHE A 517 -17.35 0.34 8.59
N ILE A 518 -16.49 1.01 9.36
CA ILE A 518 -15.02 0.88 9.27
C ILE A 518 -14.56 -0.53 9.61
N GLY A 519 -15.28 -1.26 10.46
CA GLY A 519 -15.01 -2.69 10.70
C GLY A 519 -15.12 -3.55 9.43
N GLY A 520 -15.88 -3.12 8.43
CA GLY A 520 -15.93 -3.80 7.13
C GLY A 520 -16.51 -5.21 7.19
N GLY A 521 -16.00 -6.12 6.36
CA GLY A 521 -16.48 -7.52 6.25
C GLY A 521 -15.96 -8.48 7.32
N GLN A 522 -15.16 -7.99 8.27
CA GLN A 522 -14.52 -8.81 9.31
C GLN A 522 -15.22 -8.73 10.67
N PHE A 523 -16.15 -7.80 10.82
CA PHE A 523 -16.91 -7.56 12.05
C PHE A 523 -18.36 -7.97 11.82
N PHE A 524 -18.94 -8.65 12.80
CA PHE A 524 -20.28 -9.21 12.71
C PHE A 524 -21.08 -8.81 13.93
N PHE A 525 -22.33 -8.40 13.75
CA PHE A 525 -23.27 -8.36 14.87
C PHE A 525 -23.57 -9.79 15.31
N LEU A 526 -23.58 -10.05 16.62
CA LEU A 526 -23.98 -11.36 17.14
C LEU A 526 -25.44 -11.69 16.82
N ASP A 527 -26.29 -10.66 16.77
CA ASP A 527 -27.66 -10.75 16.30
C ASP A 527 -27.69 -10.75 14.75
N PRO A 528 -28.12 -11.87 14.12
CA PRO A 528 -28.18 -11.96 12.67
C PRO A 528 -29.19 -10.99 12.04
N GLU A 529 -30.27 -10.61 12.72
CA GLU A 529 -31.26 -9.66 12.18
C GLU A 529 -30.68 -8.25 12.10
N VAL A 530 -29.93 -7.85 13.13
CA VAL A 530 -29.19 -6.58 13.14
C VAL A 530 -28.13 -6.57 12.04
N GLN A 531 -27.39 -7.66 11.86
CA GLN A 531 -26.42 -7.82 10.76
C GLN A 531 -27.08 -7.62 9.39
N GLY A 532 -28.20 -8.31 9.13
CA GLY A 532 -28.90 -8.22 7.85
C GLY A 532 -29.44 -6.82 7.57
N ARG A 533 -29.98 -6.15 8.59
CA ARG A 533 -30.44 -4.75 8.48
C ARG A 533 -29.27 -3.79 8.19
N PHE A 534 -28.15 -3.93 8.90
CA PHE A 534 -26.95 -3.13 8.68
C PHE A 534 -26.43 -3.27 7.25
N GLU A 535 -26.36 -4.50 6.73
CA GLU A 535 -25.92 -4.77 5.35
C GLU A 535 -26.82 -4.12 4.30
N ALA A 536 -28.13 -4.12 4.51
CA ALA A 536 -29.07 -3.44 3.62
C ALA A 536 -28.88 -1.91 3.64
N ILE A 537 -28.64 -1.32 4.82
CA ILE A 537 -28.33 0.11 4.95
C ILE A 537 -27.01 0.43 4.26
N ARG A 538 -25.97 -0.37 4.51
CA ARG A 538 -24.64 -0.21 3.91
C ARG A 538 -24.71 -0.23 2.39
N GLU A 539 -25.47 -1.17 1.82
CA GLU A 539 -25.66 -1.28 0.36
C GLU A 539 -26.42 -0.08 -0.22
N ALA A 540 -27.46 0.41 0.47
CA ALA A 540 -28.20 1.58 0.04
C ALA A 540 -27.36 2.88 0.06
N LEU A 541 -26.40 2.97 0.97
CA LEU A 541 -25.51 4.13 1.12
C LEU A 541 -24.19 4.00 0.36
N ALA A 542 -23.95 2.89 -0.35
CA ALA A 542 -22.67 2.59 -1.00
C ALA A 542 -22.25 3.59 -2.08
N GLY A 543 -23.19 4.39 -2.62
CA GLY A 543 -22.90 5.45 -3.60
C GLY A 543 -22.46 6.78 -3.00
N LEU A 544 -22.40 6.91 -1.67
CA LEU A 544 -21.98 8.12 -0.96
C LEU A 544 -20.56 7.97 -0.40
N ASP A 545 -19.87 9.09 -0.21
CA ASP A 545 -18.68 9.11 0.65
C ASP A 545 -19.06 8.75 2.11
N LEU A 546 -18.19 8.04 2.82
CA LEU A 546 -18.47 7.58 4.19
C LEU A 546 -18.78 8.74 5.14
N ALA A 547 -18.10 9.89 5.01
CA ALA A 547 -18.38 11.03 5.86
C ALA A 547 -19.77 11.60 5.59
N GLU A 548 -20.17 11.65 4.33
CA GLU A 548 -21.51 12.06 3.92
C GLU A 548 -22.56 11.11 4.50
N ALA A 549 -22.42 9.79 4.27
CA ALA A 549 -23.30 8.78 4.83
C ALA A 549 -23.40 8.87 6.36
N ALA A 550 -22.27 9.06 7.05
CA ALA A 550 -22.22 9.20 8.50
C ALA A 550 -23.01 10.43 8.99
N TRP A 551 -22.85 11.59 8.35
CA TRP A 551 -23.58 12.80 8.71
C TRP A 551 -25.07 12.70 8.39
N MET A 552 -25.45 12.03 7.29
CA MET A 552 -26.86 11.81 6.97
C MET A 552 -27.55 10.91 7.99
N MET A 553 -26.87 9.84 8.43
CA MET A 553 -27.35 8.99 9.52
C MET A 553 -27.49 9.79 10.83
N GLU A 554 -26.47 10.60 11.18
CA GLU A 554 -26.49 11.45 12.39
C GLU A 554 -27.66 12.44 12.39
N ARG A 555 -27.96 13.01 11.22
CA ARG A 555 -29.03 14.01 11.03
C ARG A 555 -30.40 13.40 10.78
N SER A 556 -30.52 12.07 10.81
CA SER A 556 -31.77 11.36 10.51
C SER A 556 -32.33 11.67 9.10
N GLU A 557 -31.44 11.90 8.14
CA GLU A 557 -31.74 12.21 6.73
C GLU A 557 -31.90 10.95 5.86
N VAL A 558 -31.52 9.80 6.40
CA VAL A 558 -31.76 8.47 5.81
C VAL A 558 -33.11 7.96 6.31
N ARG A 559 -34.06 7.68 5.42
CA ARG A 559 -35.44 7.30 5.77
C ARG A 559 -35.88 6.01 5.08
N TRP A 560 -36.76 5.25 5.73
CA TRP A 560 -37.44 4.13 5.09
C TRP A 560 -38.43 4.62 4.02
N ALA A 561 -38.45 3.98 2.86
CA ALA A 561 -39.29 4.42 1.75
C ALA A 561 -40.79 4.12 1.96
N ASP A 562 -41.10 3.13 2.78
CA ASP A 562 -42.46 2.65 3.03
C ASP A 562 -43.27 3.55 3.96
N ASP A 563 -42.66 4.07 5.02
CA ASP A 563 -43.34 4.88 6.05
C ASP A 563 -42.71 6.27 6.29
N GLY A 564 -41.57 6.58 5.65
CA GLY A 564 -40.87 7.86 5.80
C GLY A 564 -40.22 8.07 7.16
N THR A 565 -40.18 7.06 8.03
CA THR A 565 -39.51 7.16 9.34
C THR A 565 -37.99 7.15 9.17
N PRO A 566 -37.24 7.86 10.05
CA PRO A 566 -35.78 7.80 10.01
C PRO A 566 -35.27 6.37 10.21
N VAL A 567 -34.25 6.01 9.43
CA VAL A 567 -33.44 4.81 9.67
C VAL A 567 -32.57 5.08 10.89
N ALA A 568 -33.02 4.65 12.06
CA ALA A 568 -32.27 4.83 13.30
C ALA A 568 -31.02 3.96 13.32
N TRP A 569 -29.90 4.53 13.79
CA TRP A 569 -28.75 3.74 14.22
C TRP A 569 -29.03 3.13 15.58
N GLU A 570 -29.16 1.80 15.62
CA GLU A 570 -29.27 1.04 16.86
C GLU A 570 -27.89 0.43 17.13
N ALA A 571 -27.20 0.97 18.13
CA ALA A 571 -25.89 0.48 18.53
C ALA A 571 -26.07 -0.87 19.22
N GLU A 572 -25.44 -1.90 18.64
CA GLU A 572 -25.43 -3.28 19.12
C GLU A 572 -24.01 -3.81 19.03
N ASP A 573 -23.67 -4.78 19.87
CA ASP A 573 -22.31 -5.30 19.93
C ASP A 573 -21.89 -5.96 18.61
N ILE A 574 -20.77 -5.50 18.06
CA ILE A 574 -20.10 -6.13 16.92
C ILE A 574 -18.88 -6.90 17.42
N VAL A 575 -18.65 -8.08 16.84
CA VAL A 575 -17.59 -9.00 17.22
C VAL A 575 -16.66 -9.30 16.06
N VAL A 576 -15.39 -9.45 16.38
CA VAL A 576 -14.38 -10.07 15.52
C VAL A 576 -14.10 -11.46 16.09
N PRO A 577 -14.54 -12.54 15.43
CA PRO A 577 -14.42 -13.90 15.95
C PRO A 577 -12.97 -14.40 15.97
N THR A 578 -12.55 -15.03 17.06
CA THR A 578 -11.24 -15.69 17.22
C THR A 578 -11.35 -17.20 17.37
N SER A 579 -12.52 -17.71 17.80
CA SER A 579 -12.73 -19.15 18.04
C SER A 579 -13.45 -19.85 16.90
N ASP A 580 -13.08 -21.11 16.64
CA ASP A 580 -13.71 -21.95 15.62
C ASP A 580 -15.22 -22.11 15.86
N ARG A 581 -15.66 -22.14 17.13
CA ARG A 581 -17.08 -22.28 17.46
C ARG A 581 -17.89 -21.04 17.06
N LEU A 582 -17.36 -19.84 17.27
CA LEU A 582 -18.03 -18.61 16.88
C LEU A 582 -18.00 -18.44 15.35
N PHE A 583 -16.87 -18.73 14.70
CA PHE A 583 -16.78 -18.78 13.25
C PHE A 583 -17.80 -19.77 12.63
N ALA A 584 -17.91 -20.97 13.18
CA ALA A 584 -18.86 -21.98 12.72
C ALA A 584 -20.31 -21.53 12.91
N TYR A 585 -20.63 -20.86 14.03
CA TYR A 585 -21.95 -20.29 14.26
C TYR A 585 -22.30 -19.20 13.25
N LEU A 586 -21.39 -18.25 13.01
CA LEU A 586 -21.58 -17.20 12.00
C LEU A 586 -21.78 -17.79 10.60
N GLY A 587 -21.12 -18.90 10.27
CA GLY A 587 -21.33 -19.64 9.02
C GLY A 587 -22.55 -20.58 9.00
N SER A 588 -23.24 -20.76 10.12
CA SER A 588 -24.33 -21.73 10.25
C SER A 588 -25.64 -21.24 9.64
N ARG A 589 -26.56 -22.17 9.35
CA ARG A 589 -27.93 -21.81 8.94
C ARG A 589 -28.67 -20.99 10.00
N ASN A 590 -28.41 -21.25 11.28
CA ASN A 590 -29.06 -20.55 12.39
C ASN A 590 -28.72 -19.06 12.40
N TYR A 591 -27.55 -18.67 11.89
CA TYR A 591 -27.17 -17.27 11.73
C TYR A 591 -27.53 -16.73 10.33
N GLN A 592 -27.20 -17.50 9.28
CA GLN A 592 -27.32 -17.03 7.89
C GLN A 592 -28.77 -16.88 7.41
N GLU A 593 -29.70 -17.74 7.85
CA GLU A 593 -31.11 -17.65 7.42
C GLU A 593 -31.83 -16.42 8.01
N PRO A 594 -31.80 -16.14 9.33
CA PRO A 594 -32.38 -14.91 9.86
C PRO A 594 -31.73 -13.65 9.28
N ARG A 595 -30.40 -13.65 9.11
CA ARG A 595 -29.66 -12.55 8.47
C ARG A 595 -30.19 -12.25 7.08
N ALA A 596 -30.26 -13.26 6.21
CA ALA A 596 -30.74 -13.10 4.85
C ALA A 596 -32.21 -12.62 4.80
N ARG A 597 -33.06 -13.14 5.70
CA ARG A 597 -34.46 -12.67 5.81
C ARG A 597 -34.54 -11.20 6.23
N ALA A 598 -33.79 -10.80 7.25
CA ALA A 598 -33.76 -9.41 7.73
C ALA A 598 -33.22 -8.45 6.67
N GLN A 599 -32.17 -8.84 5.96
CA GLN A 599 -31.62 -8.07 4.84
C GLN A 599 -32.65 -7.90 3.72
N ALA A 600 -33.31 -8.99 3.31
CA ALA A 600 -34.35 -8.94 2.27
C ALA A 600 -35.54 -8.07 2.70
N ALA A 601 -35.96 -8.16 3.97
CA ALA A 601 -37.02 -7.34 4.53
C ALA A 601 -36.65 -5.84 4.52
N ALA A 602 -35.44 -5.49 4.97
CA ALA A 602 -34.94 -4.12 4.94
C ALA A 602 -34.84 -3.57 3.51
N LYS A 603 -34.36 -4.37 2.55
CA LYS A 603 -34.33 -3.98 1.13
C LYS A 603 -35.73 -3.76 0.55
N ALA A 604 -36.70 -4.59 0.92
CA ALA A 604 -38.08 -4.46 0.46
C ALA A 604 -38.76 -3.17 0.96
N ARG A 605 -38.40 -2.69 2.16
CA ARG A 605 -38.84 -1.39 2.67
C ARG A 605 -38.26 -0.22 1.89
N GLY A 606 -37.06 -0.38 1.34
CA GLY A 606 -36.34 0.63 0.58
C GLY A 606 -35.81 1.78 1.45
N ILE A 607 -34.78 2.48 0.97
CA ILE A 607 -34.20 3.64 1.65
C ILE A 607 -34.24 4.84 0.70
N VAL A 608 -34.68 5.99 1.22
CA VAL A 608 -34.71 7.28 0.53
C VAL A 608 -33.83 8.27 1.29
N LEU A 609 -33.10 9.07 0.53
CA LEU A 609 -32.24 10.12 1.04
C LEU A 609 -32.97 11.46 0.93
N GLU A 610 -33.17 12.17 2.05
CA GLU A 610 -33.70 13.54 1.98
C GLU A 610 -32.60 14.52 1.54
N PRO A 611 -32.88 15.44 0.60
CA PRO A 611 -31.92 16.47 0.21
C PRO A 611 -31.59 17.35 1.42
N THR A 612 -30.31 17.62 1.64
CA THR A 612 -29.86 18.59 2.63
C THR A 612 -30.57 19.94 2.41
N ARG A 613 -31.39 20.38 3.36
CA ARG A 613 -31.76 21.79 3.45
C ARG A 613 -30.46 22.54 3.73
N LYS A 614 -29.89 23.20 2.72
CA LYS A 614 -28.81 24.16 2.91
C LYS A 614 -29.26 25.15 3.99
N SER A 615 -28.71 25.03 5.20
CA SER A 615 -28.84 26.06 6.22
C SER A 615 -28.13 27.30 5.71
N SER A 616 -28.89 28.38 5.56
CA SER A 616 -28.44 29.73 5.22
C SER A 616 -27.39 30.26 6.18
#